data_AF-A0A2E5ENB8-F1
#
_entry.id   AF-A0A2E5ENB8-F1
#
_cell.length_a   1.000
_cell.length_b   1.000
_cell.length_c   1.000
_cell.angle_alpha   90.00
_cell.angle_beta   90.00
_cell.angle_gamma   90.00
#
_symmetry.space_group_name_H-M   'P 1'
#
loop_
_entity.id
_entity.type
_entity.pdbx_description
1 polymer ?
#
loop_
_entity_poly.entity_id
_entity_poly.type
_entity_poly.pdbx_seq_one_letter_code
_entity_poly.pdbx_strand_id
1 'polypeptide(L)'
;MKGILITSLLIGIAVSPLSAAENAELKTSEQKASYLFGFDIGGNMNRQGIEVDSDAFLLGLNAALAGKTNAIPPAEIQAIMVEFRQKVMAKREKAQQALASDGEKFLMANKKKEGVKVTQSGLQYKVIKSGSGKSPKIDSKVTTHYRGTLIDGTEFDSSYSRGQPSTFGVNQVIKGWTEALLKMKEGDKWQLFIPAELAYGRRGQGQKIPPMATLIFEIELIKVN
;
A
#
# COMPACT_ATOMS: atom_id res chain seq x y z
N MET A 1 70.54 28.41 -32.21
CA MET A 1 69.28 28.87 -31.59
C MET A 1 68.10 28.19 -32.28
N LYS A 2 67.09 27.81 -31.49
CA LYS A 2 65.76 27.26 -31.85
C LYS A 2 65.70 25.76 -32.16
N GLY A 3 65.38 25.01 -31.11
CA GLY A 3 64.83 23.66 -31.19
C GLY A 3 63.32 23.66 -31.48
N ILE A 4 62.79 22.50 -31.85
CA ILE A 4 61.35 22.26 -31.98
C ILE A 4 61.03 20.93 -31.28
N LEU A 5 60.05 21.04 -30.38
CA LEU A 5 59.51 20.03 -29.48
C LEU A 5 58.73 18.94 -30.24
N ILE A 6 58.83 17.72 -29.71
CA ILE A 6 57.93 16.59 -29.94
C ILE A 6 56.78 16.72 -28.93
N THR A 7 55.53 16.80 -29.41
CA THR A 7 54.34 16.71 -28.57
C THR A 7 53.54 15.45 -28.91
N SER A 8 53.59 14.51 -27.98
CA SER A 8 52.82 13.27 -27.95
C SER A 8 51.34 13.57 -27.69
N LEU A 9 50.45 13.07 -28.55
CA LEU A 9 49.00 13.17 -28.38
C LEU A 9 48.50 11.96 -27.58
N LEU A 10 48.04 12.18 -26.35
CA LEU A 10 47.41 11.16 -25.50
C LEU A 10 45.90 11.35 -25.47
N ILE A 11 45.21 10.23 -25.69
CA ILE A 11 43.77 10.03 -25.82
C ILE A 11 43.06 10.28 -24.47
N GLY A 12 41.97 11.04 -24.49
CA GLY A 12 41.01 11.13 -23.38
C GLY A 12 39.62 10.67 -23.82
N ILE A 13 39.28 9.41 -23.56
CA ILE A 13 37.90 8.91 -23.66
C ILE A 13 37.16 9.45 -22.43
N ALA A 14 36.22 10.38 -22.66
CA ALA A 14 35.32 10.84 -21.62
C ALA A 14 34.30 9.73 -21.32
N VAL A 15 34.56 8.94 -20.28
CA VAL A 15 33.55 8.10 -19.64
C VAL A 15 32.69 9.01 -18.79
N SER A 16 31.44 9.25 -19.21
CA SER A 16 30.45 9.97 -18.42
C SER A 16 30.17 9.21 -17.11
N PRO A 17 30.31 9.82 -15.93
CA PRO A 17 29.90 9.17 -14.69
C PRO A 17 28.39 9.31 -14.56
N LEU A 18 27.64 8.31 -15.02
CA LEU A 18 26.24 8.10 -14.66
C LEU A 18 26.18 7.50 -13.24
N SER A 19 26.66 8.23 -12.23
CA SER A 19 26.56 7.82 -10.81
C SER A 19 26.96 8.97 -9.86
N ALA A 20 26.21 10.08 -9.88
CA ALA A 20 26.47 11.21 -8.98
C ALA A 20 25.19 11.81 -8.39
N ALA A 21 24.20 10.99 -8.08
CA ALA A 21 22.96 11.44 -7.46
C ALA A 21 22.66 10.74 -6.11
N GLU A 22 23.69 10.30 -5.38
CA GLU A 22 23.50 9.68 -4.06
C GLU A 22 23.80 10.60 -2.87
N ASN A 23 24.30 11.82 -3.07
CA ASN A 23 24.35 12.86 -2.02
C ASN A 23 24.59 14.24 -2.65
N ALA A 24 23.54 14.87 -3.19
CA ALA A 24 23.59 16.32 -3.33
C ALA A 24 23.56 16.91 -1.92
N GLU A 25 24.66 17.51 -1.45
CA GLU A 25 24.66 18.24 -0.19
C GLU A 25 23.67 19.41 -0.29
N LEU A 26 22.45 19.23 0.20
CA LEU A 26 21.45 20.28 0.33
C LEU A 26 21.90 21.19 1.49
N LYS A 27 22.53 22.32 1.16
CA LYS A 27 23.20 23.20 2.13
C LYS A 27 22.26 24.22 2.75
N THR A 28 21.34 24.78 1.95
CA THR A 28 20.43 25.83 2.43
C THR A 28 19.05 25.29 2.78
N SER A 29 18.30 26.03 3.59
CA SER A 29 16.91 25.70 3.94
C SER A 29 16.01 25.67 2.71
N GLU A 30 16.24 26.57 1.76
CA GLU A 30 15.51 26.64 0.49
C GLU A 30 15.75 25.39 -0.35
N GLN A 31 17.01 24.94 -0.47
CA GLN A 31 17.35 23.71 -1.19
C GLN A 31 16.65 22.48 -0.59
N LYS A 32 16.63 22.38 0.75
CA LYS A 32 15.94 21.29 1.46
C LYS A 32 14.44 21.34 1.26
N ALA A 33 13.83 22.53 1.35
CA ALA A 33 12.39 22.72 1.13
C ALA A 33 11.98 22.34 -0.30
N SER A 34 12.73 22.81 -1.32
CA SER A 34 12.48 22.47 -2.73
C SER A 34 12.59 20.97 -2.99
N TYR A 35 13.59 20.31 -2.41
CA TYR A 35 13.73 18.86 -2.49
C TYR A 35 12.51 18.14 -1.89
N LEU A 36 12.07 18.54 -0.69
CA LEU A 36 10.90 17.95 -0.03
C LEU A 36 9.62 18.11 -0.87
N PHE A 37 9.40 19.28 -1.49
CA PHE A 37 8.26 19.45 -2.40
C PHE A 37 8.30 18.47 -3.58
N GLY A 38 9.46 18.31 -4.21
CA GLY A 38 9.64 17.33 -5.29
C GLY A 38 9.45 15.89 -4.82
N PHE A 39 10.01 15.55 -3.65
CA PHE A 39 9.89 14.23 -3.03
C PHE A 39 8.43 13.87 -2.72
N ASP A 40 7.67 14.81 -2.17
CA ASP A 40 6.26 14.60 -1.84
C ASP A 40 5.40 14.41 -3.10
N ILE A 41 5.63 15.24 -4.13
CA ILE A 41 4.92 15.15 -5.42
C ILE A 41 5.25 13.82 -6.11
N GLY A 42 6.53 13.50 -6.27
CA GLY A 42 6.98 12.26 -6.91
C GLY A 42 6.52 11.01 -6.14
N GLY A 43 6.60 11.04 -4.81
CA GLY A 43 6.11 9.97 -3.95
C GLY A 43 4.60 9.76 -4.09
N ASN A 44 3.82 10.84 -4.25
CA ASN A 44 2.38 10.75 -4.50
C ASN A 44 2.07 10.10 -5.86
N MET A 45 2.76 10.53 -6.92
CA MET A 45 2.61 9.97 -8.27
C MET A 45 2.96 8.47 -8.29
N ASN A 46 4.09 8.09 -7.68
CA ASN A 46 4.51 6.71 -7.58
C ASN A 46 3.48 5.84 -6.85
N ARG A 47 2.95 6.30 -5.70
CA ARG A 47 1.88 5.59 -4.98
C ARG A 47 0.60 5.42 -5.79
N GLN A 48 0.30 6.34 -6.69
CA GLN A 48 -0.85 6.24 -7.59
C GLN A 48 -0.57 5.38 -8.84
N GLY A 49 0.66 4.87 -9.00
CA GLY A 49 1.10 4.12 -10.17
C GLY A 49 1.20 4.98 -11.43
N ILE A 50 1.31 6.29 -11.27
CA ILE A 50 1.45 7.25 -12.37
C ILE A 50 2.89 7.19 -12.87
N GLU A 51 3.03 6.86 -14.15
CA GLU A 51 4.31 6.94 -14.84
C GLU A 51 4.54 8.40 -15.27
N VAL A 52 5.74 8.91 -14.99
CA VAL A 52 6.12 10.29 -15.23
C VAL A 52 7.42 10.29 -16.03
N ASP A 53 7.42 11.03 -17.14
CA ASP A 53 8.66 11.42 -17.80
C ASP A 53 9.30 12.55 -16.98
N SER A 54 10.43 12.26 -16.34
CA SER A 54 11.08 13.19 -15.41
C SER A 54 11.56 14.46 -16.10
N ASP A 55 12.04 14.35 -17.34
CA ASP A 55 12.62 15.48 -18.07
C ASP A 55 11.52 16.44 -18.50
N ALA A 56 10.41 15.92 -19.04
CA ALA A 56 9.23 16.69 -19.36
C ALA A 56 8.58 17.32 -18.12
N PHE A 57 8.53 16.58 -17.00
CA PHE A 57 8.00 17.08 -15.74
C PHE A 57 8.82 18.26 -15.22
N LEU A 58 10.14 18.13 -15.19
CA LEU A 58 11.04 19.19 -14.74
C LEU A 58 11.03 20.39 -15.71
N LEU A 59 10.89 20.15 -17.02
CA LEU A 59 10.72 21.22 -17.99
C LEU A 59 9.47 22.07 -17.69
N GLY A 60 8.32 21.42 -17.44
CA GLY A 60 7.08 22.08 -17.09
C GLY A 60 7.14 22.81 -15.75
N LEU A 61 7.74 22.19 -14.73
CA LEU A 61 7.96 22.79 -13.42
C LEU A 61 8.82 24.06 -13.52
N ASN A 62 9.94 24.00 -14.22
CA ASN A 62 10.84 25.13 -14.41
C ASN A 62 10.18 26.26 -15.21
N ALA A 63 9.38 25.94 -16.23
CA ALA A 63 8.63 26.94 -16.98
C ALA A 63 7.61 27.67 -16.09
N ALA A 64 6.88 26.94 -15.24
CA ALA A 64 5.92 27.53 -14.31
C ALA A 64 6.59 28.41 -13.25
N LEU A 65 7.71 27.96 -12.67
CA LEU A 65 8.49 28.75 -11.70
C LEU A 65 9.07 30.03 -12.32
N ALA A 66 9.40 30.01 -13.61
CA ALA A 66 9.83 31.18 -14.36
C ALA A 66 8.67 32.11 -14.81
N GLY A 67 7.43 31.82 -14.40
CA GLY A 67 6.25 32.62 -14.77
C GLY A 67 5.88 32.54 -16.26
N LYS A 68 6.36 31.53 -16.97
CA LYS A 68 6.00 31.33 -18.38
C LYS A 68 4.56 30.82 -18.50
N THR A 69 3.89 31.21 -19.58
CA THR A 69 2.59 30.64 -19.92
C THR A 69 2.73 29.17 -20.33
N ASN A 70 1.69 28.37 -20.08
CA ASN A 70 1.68 26.97 -20.47
C ASN A 70 1.78 26.87 -22.00
N ALA A 71 2.77 26.14 -22.49
CA ALA A 71 3.03 25.96 -23.91
C ALA A 71 2.02 25.00 -24.58
N ILE A 72 1.26 24.23 -23.80
CA ILE A 72 0.24 23.31 -24.31
C ILE A 72 -1.08 24.07 -24.51
N PRO A 73 -1.66 24.08 -25.72
CA PRO A 73 -2.97 24.68 -25.98
C PRO A 73 -4.09 24.08 -25.10
N PRO A 74 -5.09 24.87 -24.65
CA PRO A 74 -6.14 24.37 -23.75
C PRO A 74 -6.91 23.15 -24.26
N ALA A 75 -7.21 23.08 -25.56
CA ALA A 75 -7.89 21.94 -26.17
C ALA A 75 -7.05 20.65 -26.09
N GLU A 76 -5.72 20.78 -26.25
CA GLU A 76 -4.79 19.66 -26.17
C GLU A 76 -4.63 19.18 -24.72
N ILE A 77 -4.60 20.09 -23.74
CA ILE A 77 -4.61 19.74 -22.31
C ILE A 77 -5.82 18.86 -21.99
N GLN A 78 -7.02 19.23 -22.45
CA GLN A 78 -8.23 18.46 -22.16
C GLN A 78 -8.15 17.04 -22.73
N ALA A 79 -7.72 16.91 -23.99
CA ALA A 79 -7.56 15.61 -24.65
C ALA A 79 -6.52 14.73 -23.94
N ILE A 80 -5.33 15.28 -23.64
CA ILE A 80 -4.26 14.57 -22.92
C ILE A 80 -4.75 14.11 -21.55
N MET A 81 -5.44 14.98 -20.80
CA MET A 81 -5.92 14.64 -19.46
C MET A 81 -7.07 13.63 -19.47
N VAL A 82 -7.85 13.52 -20.54
CA VAL A 82 -8.83 12.44 -20.72
C VAL A 82 -8.12 11.11 -20.97
N GLU A 83 -7.19 11.07 -21.92
CA GLU A 83 -6.41 9.86 -22.23
C GLU A 83 -5.61 9.38 -21.01
N PHE A 84 -4.93 10.30 -20.33
CA PHE A 84 -4.16 10.01 -19.13
C PHE A 84 -5.03 9.43 -18.02
N ARG A 85 -6.21 10.03 -17.75
CA ARG A 85 -7.16 9.48 -16.76
C ARG A 85 -7.63 8.09 -17.15
N GLN A 86 -7.94 7.85 -18.43
CA GLN A 86 -8.32 6.51 -18.89
C GLN A 86 -7.20 5.49 -18.67
N LYS A 87 -5.95 5.83 -19.00
CA LYS A 87 -4.79 4.95 -18.75
C LYS A 87 -4.61 4.64 -17.27
N VAL A 88 -4.67 5.65 -16.41
CA VAL A 88 -4.54 5.46 -14.95
C VAL A 88 -5.69 4.60 -14.40
N MET A 89 -6.93 4.83 -14.85
CA MET A 89 -8.07 4.02 -14.43
C MET A 89 -7.95 2.56 -14.89
N ALA A 90 -7.57 2.33 -16.15
CA ALA A 90 -7.35 0.98 -16.67
C ALA A 90 -6.23 0.24 -15.92
N LYS A 91 -5.13 0.92 -15.59
CA LYS A 91 -4.04 0.37 -14.78
C LYS A 91 -4.52 0.00 -13.37
N ARG A 92 -5.33 0.86 -12.74
CA ARG A 92 -5.93 0.60 -11.41
C ARG A 92 -6.89 -0.58 -11.44
N GLU A 93 -7.74 -0.68 -12.46
CA GLU A 93 -8.67 -1.79 -12.62
C GLU A 93 -7.93 -3.11 -12.84
N LYS A 94 -6.89 -3.12 -13.67
CA LYS A 94 -6.04 -4.29 -13.88
C LYS A 94 -5.35 -4.74 -12.59
N ALA A 95 -4.82 -3.79 -11.80
CA ALA A 95 -4.21 -4.09 -10.51
C ALA A 95 -5.24 -4.65 -9.50
N GLN A 96 -6.45 -4.07 -9.46
CA GLN A 96 -7.56 -4.58 -8.64
C GLN A 96 -7.97 -5.99 -9.03
N GLN A 97 -8.07 -6.28 -10.33
CA GLN A 97 -8.41 -7.61 -10.84
C GLN A 97 -7.33 -8.65 -10.49
N ALA A 98 -6.06 -8.28 -10.61
CA ALA A 98 -4.95 -9.16 -10.22
C ALA A 98 -5.03 -9.50 -8.72
N LEU A 99 -5.16 -8.49 -7.85
CA LEU A 99 -5.27 -8.69 -6.40
C LEU A 99 -6.51 -9.50 -6.00
N ALA A 100 -7.66 -9.24 -6.64
CA ALA A 100 -8.87 -10.01 -6.43
C ALA A 100 -8.66 -11.49 -6.81
N SER A 101 -8.06 -11.74 -7.99
CA SER A 101 -7.76 -13.09 -8.46
C SER A 101 -6.80 -13.83 -7.54
N ASP A 102 -5.76 -13.16 -7.05
CA ASP A 102 -4.78 -13.77 -6.14
C ASP A 102 -5.42 -14.07 -4.78
N GLY A 103 -6.27 -13.17 -4.27
CA GLY A 103 -7.09 -13.41 -3.09
C GLY A 103 -8.03 -14.61 -3.24
N GLU A 104 -8.75 -14.71 -4.36
CA GLU A 104 -9.63 -15.84 -4.67
C GLU A 104 -8.86 -17.16 -4.74
N LYS A 105 -7.73 -17.19 -5.46
CA LYS A 105 -6.86 -18.38 -5.53
C LYS A 105 -6.37 -18.79 -4.15
N PHE A 106 -5.90 -17.83 -3.35
CA PHE A 106 -5.49 -18.07 -1.98
C PHE A 106 -6.62 -18.69 -1.16
N LEU A 107 -7.81 -18.10 -1.17
CA LEU A 107 -8.97 -18.58 -0.43
C LEU A 107 -9.44 -19.96 -0.91
N MET A 108 -9.40 -20.24 -2.22
CA MET A 108 -9.73 -21.55 -2.79
C MET A 108 -8.76 -22.66 -2.36
N ALA A 109 -7.47 -22.34 -2.23
CA ALA A 109 -6.49 -23.27 -1.70
C ALA A 109 -6.65 -23.42 -0.18
N ASN A 110 -6.89 -22.31 0.52
CA ASN A 110 -6.95 -22.26 1.97
C ASN A 110 -8.14 -23.04 2.55
N LYS A 111 -9.31 -23.01 1.91
CA LYS A 111 -10.49 -23.77 2.35
C LYS A 111 -10.30 -25.28 2.37
N LYS A 112 -9.27 -25.80 1.68
CA LYS A 112 -8.93 -27.23 1.63
C LYS A 112 -7.98 -27.65 2.76
N LYS A 113 -7.42 -26.68 3.50
CA LYS A 113 -6.47 -26.97 4.59
C LYS A 113 -7.21 -27.48 5.82
N GLU A 114 -6.55 -28.35 6.57
CA GLU A 114 -7.10 -28.94 7.78
C GLU A 114 -7.45 -27.89 8.85
N GLY A 115 -8.64 -28.04 9.42
CA GLY A 115 -9.18 -27.17 10.46
C GLY A 115 -9.75 -25.84 9.96
N VAL A 116 -9.64 -25.54 8.65
CA VAL A 116 -10.26 -24.36 8.05
C VAL A 116 -11.75 -24.63 7.83
N LYS A 117 -12.58 -23.74 8.35
CA LYS A 117 -14.04 -23.71 8.16
C LYS A 117 -14.41 -22.51 7.30
N VAL A 118 -15.46 -22.67 6.49
CA VAL A 118 -15.97 -21.61 5.60
C VAL A 118 -17.41 -21.31 5.97
N THR A 119 -17.76 -20.03 6.10
CA THR A 119 -19.13 -19.59 6.37
C THR A 119 -19.87 -19.27 5.06
N GLN A 120 -21.17 -19.02 5.16
CA GLN A 120 -22.00 -18.67 3.99
C GLN A 120 -21.58 -17.35 3.33
N SER A 121 -20.99 -16.42 4.08
CA SER A 121 -20.50 -15.13 3.55
C SER A 121 -19.16 -15.26 2.82
N GLY A 122 -18.52 -16.44 2.88
CA GLY A 122 -17.18 -16.68 2.34
C GLY A 122 -16.04 -16.42 3.32
N LEU A 123 -16.32 -15.94 4.54
CA LEU A 123 -15.32 -15.87 5.61
C LEU A 123 -14.75 -17.28 5.85
N GLN A 124 -13.43 -17.38 5.91
CA GLN A 124 -12.77 -18.61 6.38
C GLN A 124 -12.10 -18.36 7.71
N TYR A 125 -12.10 -19.37 8.57
CA TYR A 125 -11.42 -19.29 9.85
C TYR A 125 -10.90 -20.65 10.29
N LYS A 126 -9.87 -20.62 11.15
CA LYS A 126 -9.33 -21.78 11.85
C LYS A 126 -9.28 -21.48 13.34
N VAL A 127 -9.83 -22.36 14.15
CA VAL A 127 -9.72 -22.27 15.61
C VAL A 127 -8.34 -22.76 16.01
N ILE A 128 -7.52 -21.89 16.61
CA ILE A 128 -6.17 -22.21 17.08
C ILE A 128 -6.21 -22.64 18.55
N LYS A 129 -7.01 -21.94 19.35
CA LYS A 129 -7.28 -22.27 20.75
C LYS A 129 -8.75 -21.98 21.04
N SER A 130 -9.40 -22.91 21.71
CA SER A 130 -10.77 -22.74 22.17
C SER A 130 -10.81 -22.10 23.56
N GLY A 131 -11.59 -21.05 23.70
CA GLY A 131 -11.99 -20.42 24.95
C GLY A 131 -13.28 -21.02 25.50
N SER A 132 -13.56 -20.72 26.76
CA SER A 132 -14.72 -21.24 27.49
C SER A 132 -15.58 -20.15 28.12
N GLY A 133 -15.21 -18.86 27.96
CA GLY A 133 -15.95 -17.76 28.55
C GLY A 133 -17.14 -17.29 27.70
N LYS A 134 -17.53 -16.03 27.92
CA LYS A 134 -18.73 -15.44 27.30
C LYS A 134 -18.55 -15.28 25.79
N SER A 135 -19.64 -15.42 25.05
CA SER A 135 -19.69 -15.00 23.64
C SER A 135 -20.13 -13.53 23.52
N PRO A 136 -19.47 -12.70 22.71
CA PRO A 136 -19.90 -11.33 22.44
C PRO A 136 -21.27 -11.28 21.77
N LYS A 137 -22.02 -10.21 22.05
CA LYS A 137 -23.18 -9.78 21.27
C LYS A 137 -22.77 -8.64 20.34
N ILE A 138 -23.67 -8.27 19.42
CA ILE A 138 -23.39 -7.23 18.40
C ILE A 138 -23.12 -5.84 19.00
N ASP A 139 -23.68 -5.57 20.17
CA ASP A 139 -23.54 -4.34 20.96
C ASP A 139 -22.42 -4.41 22.00
N SER A 140 -21.77 -5.57 22.17
CA SER A 140 -20.68 -5.73 23.12
C SER A 140 -19.42 -4.97 22.70
N LYS A 141 -18.61 -4.60 23.69
CA LYS A 141 -17.21 -4.23 23.48
C LYS A 141 -16.32 -5.41 23.80
N VAL A 142 -15.31 -5.65 22.97
CA VAL A 142 -14.36 -6.75 23.16
C VAL A 142 -12.94 -6.24 23.26
N THR A 143 -12.15 -6.84 24.14
CA THR A 143 -10.72 -6.60 24.24
C THR A 143 -9.99 -7.73 23.53
N THR A 144 -9.11 -7.39 22.59
CA THR A 144 -8.44 -8.38 21.73
C THR A 144 -6.94 -8.12 21.60
N HIS A 145 -6.18 -9.19 21.50
CA HIS A 145 -4.88 -9.15 20.83
C HIS A 145 -5.05 -9.58 19.37
N TYR A 146 -4.35 -8.94 18.45
CA TYR A 146 -4.46 -9.30 17.05
C TYR A 146 -3.22 -8.93 16.24
N ARG A 147 -3.08 -9.61 15.10
CA ARG A 147 -2.08 -9.34 14.08
C ARG A 147 -2.73 -9.48 12.70
N GLY A 148 -2.64 -8.44 11.89
CA GLY A 148 -3.20 -8.36 10.53
C GLY A 148 -2.10 -8.32 9.47
N THR A 149 -2.21 -9.23 8.49
CA THR A 149 -1.24 -9.37 7.39
C THR A 149 -1.96 -9.51 6.04
N LEU A 150 -1.31 -9.07 4.97
CA LEU A 150 -1.71 -9.41 3.60
C LEU A 150 -1.33 -10.87 3.29
N ILE A 151 -1.84 -11.41 2.17
CA ILE A 151 -1.56 -12.79 1.76
C ILE A 151 -0.08 -13.06 1.46
N ASP A 152 0.71 -12.01 1.20
CA ASP A 152 2.17 -12.07 1.01
C ASP A 152 2.97 -12.02 2.32
N GLY A 153 2.29 -11.89 3.47
CA GLY A 153 2.90 -11.80 4.80
C GLY A 153 3.21 -10.39 5.28
N THR A 154 2.98 -9.36 4.46
CA THR A 154 3.16 -7.95 4.85
C THR A 154 2.24 -7.59 6.00
N GLU A 155 2.81 -7.26 7.17
CA GLU A 155 2.06 -6.80 8.33
C GLU A 155 1.59 -5.36 8.15
N PHE A 156 0.27 -5.14 8.25
CA PHE A 156 -0.30 -3.79 8.16
C PHE A 156 -0.69 -3.21 9.53
N ASP A 157 -1.06 -4.08 10.49
CA ASP A 157 -1.47 -3.69 11.83
C ASP A 157 -1.28 -4.82 12.85
N SER A 158 -0.83 -4.51 14.06
CA SER A 158 -0.57 -5.49 15.12
C SER A 158 -0.65 -4.83 16.49
N SER A 159 -1.48 -5.38 17.38
CA SER A 159 -1.53 -4.92 18.77
C SER A 159 -0.36 -5.44 19.59
N TYR A 160 0.24 -6.57 19.20
CA TYR A 160 1.47 -7.08 19.80
C TYR A 160 2.64 -6.11 19.58
N SER A 161 2.77 -5.56 18.37
CA SER A 161 3.81 -4.58 18.04
C SER A 161 3.65 -3.27 18.82
N ARG A 162 2.45 -2.98 19.33
CA ARG A 162 2.16 -1.86 20.25
C ARG A 162 2.33 -2.21 21.72
N GLY A 163 2.56 -3.48 22.06
CA GLY A 163 2.72 -3.95 23.43
C GLY A 163 1.45 -3.97 24.29
N GLN A 164 0.26 -3.72 23.72
CA GLN A 164 -0.99 -3.70 24.49
C GLN A 164 -2.21 -4.14 23.65
N PRO A 165 -3.21 -4.80 24.27
CA PRO A 165 -4.48 -5.13 23.63
C PRO A 165 -5.21 -3.89 23.10
N SER A 166 -6.21 -4.12 22.24
CA SER A 166 -7.10 -3.06 21.75
C SER A 166 -8.57 -3.44 21.97
N THR A 167 -9.38 -2.44 22.32
CA THR A 167 -10.81 -2.60 22.60
C THR A 167 -11.63 -2.04 21.45
N PHE A 168 -12.57 -2.84 20.95
CA PHE A 168 -13.43 -2.48 19.83
C PHE A 168 -14.90 -2.77 20.16
N GLY A 169 -15.82 -1.98 19.61
CA GLY A 169 -17.22 -2.40 19.50
C GLY A 169 -17.35 -3.47 18.42
N VAL A 170 -18.10 -4.55 18.68
CA VAL A 170 -18.30 -5.65 17.70
C VAL A 170 -18.94 -5.14 16.40
N ASN A 171 -19.72 -4.07 16.46
CA ASN A 171 -20.33 -3.38 15.32
C ASN A 171 -19.47 -2.25 14.69
N GLN A 172 -18.24 -2.02 15.17
CA GLN A 172 -17.36 -0.94 14.72
C GLN A 172 -16.12 -1.44 13.95
N VAL A 173 -16.08 -2.73 13.65
CA VAL A 173 -15.00 -3.40 12.93
C VAL A 173 -15.49 -3.87 11.56
N ILE A 174 -14.57 -4.34 10.71
CA ILE A 174 -14.94 -4.88 9.39
C ILE A 174 -15.88 -6.08 9.52
N LYS A 175 -16.73 -6.30 8.50
CA LYS A 175 -17.80 -7.31 8.54
C LYS A 175 -17.29 -8.70 8.90
N GLY A 176 -16.12 -9.09 8.37
CA GLY A 176 -15.49 -10.38 8.68
C GLY A 176 -15.08 -10.53 10.15
N TRP A 177 -14.63 -9.45 10.79
CA TRP A 177 -14.37 -9.45 12.24
C TRP A 177 -15.66 -9.54 13.04
N THR A 178 -16.68 -8.75 12.69
CA THR A 178 -17.99 -8.80 13.36
C THR A 178 -18.57 -10.22 13.32
N GLU A 179 -18.57 -10.85 12.14
CA GLU A 179 -19.06 -12.21 11.98
C GLU A 179 -18.27 -13.24 12.80
N ALA A 180 -16.93 -13.14 12.82
CA ALA A 180 -16.08 -14.03 13.59
C ALA A 180 -16.30 -13.85 15.10
N LEU A 181 -16.27 -12.61 15.59
CA LEU A 181 -16.41 -12.30 17.02
C LEU A 181 -17.73 -12.80 17.61
N LEU A 182 -18.84 -12.71 16.85
CA LEU A 182 -20.14 -13.24 17.28
C LEU A 182 -20.16 -14.78 17.42
N LYS A 183 -19.19 -15.47 16.83
CA LYS A 183 -19.02 -16.94 16.93
C LYS A 183 -17.95 -17.35 17.93
N MET A 184 -17.15 -16.40 18.40
CA MET A 184 -16.07 -16.64 19.35
C MET A 184 -16.56 -16.62 20.81
N LYS A 185 -15.71 -17.12 21.69
CA LYS A 185 -15.80 -17.08 23.15
C LYS A 185 -14.57 -16.43 23.73
N GLU A 186 -14.71 -15.78 24.88
CA GLU A 186 -13.58 -15.31 25.65
C GLU A 186 -12.56 -16.44 25.91
N GLY A 187 -11.29 -16.15 25.62
CA GLY A 187 -10.17 -17.09 25.61
C GLY A 187 -9.88 -17.74 24.24
N ASP A 188 -10.74 -17.53 23.23
CA ASP A 188 -10.50 -18.04 21.88
C ASP A 188 -9.29 -17.36 21.24
N LYS A 189 -8.49 -18.15 20.52
CA LYS A 189 -7.55 -17.66 19.51
C LYS A 189 -7.91 -18.25 18.16
N TRP A 190 -8.24 -17.41 17.19
CA TRP A 190 -8.63 -17.81 15.84
C TRP A 190 -7.70 -17.17 14.82
N GLN A 191 -7.53 -17.87 13.69
CA GLN A 191 -6.97 -17.29 12.47
C GLN A 191 -8.11 -17.08 11.48
N LEU A 192 -8.28 -15.86 10.98
CA LEU A 192 -9.29 -15.48 10.00
C LEU A 192 -8.62 -15.23 8.65
N PHE A 193 -9.33 -15.61 7.58
CA PHE A 193 -8.99 -15.29 6.20
C PHE A 193 -10.22 -14.63 5.59
N ILE A 194 -10.12 -13.31 5.40
CA ILE A 194 -11.24 -12.42 5.15
C ILE A 194 -11.20 -11.97 3.69
N PRO A 195 -12.17 -12.38 2.85
CA PRO A 195 -12.34 -11.85 1.51
C PRO A 195 -12.49 -10.32 1.53
N ALA A 196 -12.10 -9.66 0.43
CA ALA A 196 -12.07 -8.20 0.36
C ALA A 196 -13.44 -7.56 0.64
N GLU A 197 -14.53 -8.21 0.23
CA GLU A 197 -15.92 -7.79 0.39
C GLU A 197 -16.37 -7.76 1.86
N LEU A 198 -15.72 -8.57 2.70
CA LEU A 198 -15.92 -8.60 4.16
C LEU A 198 -14.90 -7.72 4.90
N ALA A 199 -14.00 -7.07 4.16
CA ALA A 199 -12.96 -6.17 4.65
C ALA A 199 -13.14 -4.74 4.07
N TYR A 200 -12.17 -4.25 3.29
CA TYR A 200 -12.14 -2.87 2.76
C TYR A 200 -12.48 -2.76 1.26
N GLY A 201 -12.77 -3.88 0.59
CA GLY A 201 -13.25 -3.95 -0.78
C GLY A 201 -12.40 -3.20 -1.82
N ARG A 202 -13.06 -2.65 -2.85
CA ARG A 202 -12.41 -1.92 -3.95
C ARG A 202 -11.69 -0.65 -3.53
N ARG A 203 -11.96 -0.11 -2.34
CA ARG A 203 -11.33 1.11 -1.86
C ARG A 203 -9.98 0.85 -1.20
N GLY A 204 -9.83 -0.30 -0.54
CA GLY A 204 -8.69 -0.53 0.35
C GLY A 204 -8.72 0.38 1.58
N GLN A 205 -7.62 0.45 2.33
CA GLN A 205 -7.49 1.27 3.54
C GLN A 205 -6.09 1.84 3.69
N GLY A 206 -6.01 3.18 3.70
CA GLY A 206 -4.74 3.90 3.85
C GLY A 206 -3.73 3.51 2.78
N GLN A 207 -2.45 3.49 3.15
CA GLN A 207 -1.36 3.06 2.27
C GLN A 207 -1.00 1.59 2.40
N LYS A 208 -1.44 0.93 3.48
CA LYS A 208 -0.98 -0.43 3.83
C LYS A 208 -1.90 -1.53 3.30
N ILE A 209 -3.17 -1.23 3.03
CA ILE A 209 -4.14 -2.23 2.57
C ILE A 209 -4.59 -1.83 1.16
N PRO A 210 -4.12 -2.53 0.12
CA PRO A 210 -4.50 -2.20 -1.25
C PRO A 210 -5.97 -2.55 -1.53
N PRO A 211 -6.56 -1.98 -2.60
CA PRO A 211 -7.86 -2.39 -3.12
C PRO A 211 -7.97 -3.90 -3.36
N MET A 212 -9.14 -4.47 -3.06
CA MET A 212 -9.44 -5.89 -3.26
C MET A 212 -8.54 -6.87 -2.47
N ALA A 213 -7.80 -6.39 -1.47
CA ALA A 213 -6.96 -7.23 -0.65
C ALA A 213 -7.77 -8.21 0.21
N THR A 214 -7.43 -9.50 0.11
CA THR A 214 -7.78 -10.50 1.13
C THR A 214 -6.87 -10.31 2.34
N LEU A 215 -7.46 -10.32 3.54
CA LEU A 215 -6.74 -10.09 4.79
C LEU A 215 -6.64 -11.37 5.62
N ILE A 216 -5.49 -11.55 6.27
CA ILE A 216 -5.27 -12.62 7.23
C ILE A 216 -5.13 -11.99 8.61
N PHE A 217 -5.94 -12.45 9.57
CA PHE A 217 -5.82 -12.01 10.95
C PHE A 217 -5.57 -13.21 11.87
N GLU A 218 -4.67 -13.05 12.84
CA GLU A 218 -4.76 -13.80 14.08
C GLU A 218 -5.43 -12.92 15.12
N ILE A 219 -6.46 -13.44 15.80
CA ILE A 219 -7.21 -12.73 16.83
C ILE A 219 -7.27 -13.60 18.06
N GLU A 220 -6.93 -13.03 19.21
CA GLU A 220 -7.17 -13.57 20.53
C GLU A 220 -8.23 -12.71 21.23
N LEU A 221 -9.38 -13.32 21.54
CA LEU A 221 -10.46 -12.67 22.28
C LEU A 221 -10.17 -12.76 23.77
N ILE A 222 -9.62 -11.69 24.34
CA ILE A 222 -9.18 -11.65 25.73
C ILE A 222 -10.37 -11.48 26.67
N LYS A 223 -11.32 -10.60 26.32
CA LYS A 223 -12.43 -10.25 27.20
C LYS A 223 -13.66 -9.76 26.45
N VAL A 224 -14.85 -10.13 26.94
CA VAL A 224 -16.12 -9.50 26.59
C VAL A 224 -16.52 -8.53 27.71
N ASN A 225 -16.63 -7.24 27.40
CA ASN A 225 -16.89 -6.15 28.36
C ASN A 225 -18.38 -5.82 28.49
#